data_AF-A0A485A688-F1
#
_entry.id   AF-A0A485A688-F1
#
_cell.length_a   1.000
_cell.length_b   1.000
_cell.length_c   1.000
_cell.angle_alpha   90.00
_cell.angle_beta   90.00
_cell.angle_gamma   90.00
#
_symmetry.space_group_name_H-M   'P 1'
#
loop_
_entity.id
_entity.type
_entity.pdbx_description
1 polymer ?
#
loop_
_entity_poly.entity_id
_entity_poly.type
_entity_poly.pdbx_seq_one_letter_code
_entity_poly.pdbx_strand_id
1 'polypeptide(L)'
;MLLGLIYANGTGVKEDDEKATDYFKNSSALSRTGYAEYWAGMMFLNGEKGFITPNKQKALQWLNLSCTEGFDTGCEEFDKVSAE
;
A
#
# COMPACT_ATOMS: atom_id res chain seq x y z
N MET A 1 6.15 0.91 7.58
CA MET A 1 4.72 0.86 7.16
C MET A 1 3.98 2.18 7.44
N LEU A 2 3.83 2.63 8.70
CA LEU A 2 3.01 3.83 9.01
C LEU A 2 3.49 5.13 8.33
N LEU A 3 4.81 5.41 8.30
CA LEU A 3 5.32 6.58 7.59
C LEU A 3 4.96 6.54 6.10
N GLY A 4 5.06 5.37 5.46
CA GLY A 4 4.69 5.22 4.06
C GLY A 4 3.23 5.58 3.82
N LEU A 5 2.32 5.17 4.70
CA LEU A 5 0.89 5.52 4.62
C LEU A 5 0.65 7.02 4.79
N ILE A 6 1.39 7.69 5.66
CA ILE A 6 1.27 9.14 5.86
C ILE A 6 1.62 9.89 4.56
N TYR A 7 2.73 9.51 3.91
CA TYR A 7 3.13 10.08 2.63
C TYR A 7 2.19 9.70 1.48
N ALA A 8 1.69 8.45 1.46
CA ALA A 8 0.76 7.99 0.43
C ALA A 8 -0.64 8.62 0.56
N ASN A 9 -1.09 8.93 1.78
CA ASN A 9 -2.40 9.57 1.98
C ASN A 9 -2.32 11.10 1.95
N GLY A 10 -1.15 11.70 2.26
CA GLY A 10 -1.01 13.14 2.39
C GLY A 10 -1.63 13.70 3.68
N THR A 11 -1.74 12.90 4.75
CA THR A 11 -2.29 13.38 6.03
C THR A 11 -1.26 14.22 6.77
N GLY A 12 -1.42 15.55 6.73
CA GLY A 12 -0.50 16.47 7.41
C GLY A 12 0.85 16.65 6.72
N VAL A 13 1.08 15.98 5.58
CA VAL A 13 2.23 16.16 4.69
C VAL A 13 1.76 16.22 3.24
N LYS A 14 2.61 16.70 2.33
CA LYS A 14 2.31 16.62 0.89
C LYS A 14 2.38 15.15 0.46
N GLU A 15 1.38 14.72 -0.32
CA GLU A 15 1.36 13.39 -0.92
C GLU A 15 2.62 13.14 -1.74
N ASP A 16 3.28 12.01 -1.47
CA ASP A 16 4.56 11.64 -2.06
C ASP A 16 4.66 10.11 -2.13
N ASP A 17 4.16 9.55 -3.24
CA ASP A 17 4.13 8.11 -3.47
C ASP A 17 5.53 7.50 -3.62
N GLU A 18 6.52 8.28 -4.10
CA GLU A 18 7.91 7.83 -4.20
C GLU A 18 8.48 7.61 -2.80
N LYS A 19 8.37 8.61 -1.91
CA LYS A 19 8.78 8.42 -0.51
C LYS A 19 8.02 7.31 0.17
N ALA A 20 6.70 7.23 -0.06
CA ALA A 20 5.89 6.16 0.52
C ALA A 20 6.41 4.78 0.12
N THR A 21 6.75 4.60 -1.16
CA THR A 21 7.36 3.39 -1.71
C THR A 21 8.68 3.06 -1.02
N ASP A 22 9.58 4.03 -0.87
CA ASP A 22 10.84 3.84 -0.15
C ASP A 22 10.63 3.36 1.30
N TYR A 23 9.67 3.95 2.02
CA TYR A 23 9.35 3.52 3.38
C TYR A 23 8.70 2.13 3.43
N PHE A 24 7.90 1.76 2.44
CA PHE A 24 7.33 0.42 2.35
C PHE A 24 8.40 -0.61 2.04
N LYS A 25 9.24 -0.38 1.03
CA LYS A 25 10.33 -1.29 0.66
C LYS A 25 11.31 -1.50 1.80
N ASN A 26 11.72 -0.44 2.50
CA ASN A 26 12.55 -0.56 3.70
C ASN A 26 11.87 -1.39 4.79
N SER A 27 10.56 -1.23 4.96
CA SER A 27 9.79 -2.00 5.94
C SER A 27 9.60 -3.47 5.54
N SER A 28 9.42 -3.74 4.25
CA SER A 28 9.32 -5.09 3.67
C SER A 28 10.67 -5.81 3.73
N ALA A 29 11.78 -5.11 3.54
CA ALA A 29 13.12 -5.65 3.71
C ALA A 29 13.42 -6.11 5.14
N LEU A 30 12.81 -5.47 6.15
CA LEU A 30 12.95 -5.86 7.57
C LEU A 30 12.01 -7.00 7.99
N SER A 31 10.95 -7.26 7.22
CA SER A 31 9.95 -8.26 7.55
C SER A 31 9.86 -9.30 6.44
N ARG A 32 8.92 -9.14 5.51
CA ARG A 32 8.79 -10.00 4.33
C ARG A 32 8.65 -9.10 3.10
N THR A 33 9.40 -9.44 2.05
CA THR A 33 9.36 -8.72 0.77
C THR A 33 7.92 -8.57 0.28
N GLY A 34 7.53 -7.35 -0.10
CA GLY A 34 6.18 -7.01 -0.56
C GLY A 34 5.08 -6.92 0.51
N TYR A 35 5.35 -7.27 1.78
CA TYR A 35 4.31 -7.27 2.83
C TYR A 35 3.82 -5.87 3.21
N ALA A 36 4.71 -4.88 3.27
CA ALA A 36 4.33 -3.52 3.65
C ALA A 36 3.47 -2.84 2.57
N GLU A 37 3.80 -3.09 1.30
CA GLU A 37 3.04 -2.64 0.13
C GLU A 37 1.65 -3.27 0.11
N TYR A 38 1.57 -4.59 0.38
CA TYR A 38 0.29 -5.29 0.52
C TYR A 38 -0.58 -4.67 1.59
N TRP A 39 0.00 -4.45 2.77
CA TRP A 39 -0.72 -3.89 3.91
C TRP A 39 -1.18 -2.46 3.63
N ALA A 40 -0.39 -1.66 2.91
CA ALA A 40 -0.80 -0.35 2.45
C ALA A 40 -2.00 -0.43 1.49
N GLY A 41 -1.97 -1.36 0.53
CA GLY A 41 -3.08 -1.62 -0.38
C GLY A 41 -4.38 -1.95 0.35
N MET A 42 -4.31 -2.85 1.33
CA MET A 42 -5.45 -3.21 2.18
C MET A 42 -5.97 -2.03 3.02
N MET A 43 -5.07 -1.17 3.53
CA MET A 43 -5.45 0.04 4.25
C MET A 43 -6.17 1.05 3.37
N PHE A 44 -5.76 1.20 2.11
CA PHE A 44 -6.48 2.02 1.15
C PHE A 44 -7.80 1.37 0.68
N LEU A 45 -7.95 0.04 0.72
CA LEU A 45 -9.24 -0.61 0.42
C LEU A 45 -10.26 -0.41 1.53
N ASN A 46 -9.87 -0.77 2.74
CA ASN A 46 -10.75 -0.71 3.89
C ASN A 46 -10.98 0.74 4.33
N GLY A 47 -9.97 1.59 4.12
CA GLY A 47 -9.86 2.89 4.76
C GLY A 47 -9.68 2.76 6.27
N GLU A 48 -9.26 3.86 6.89
CA GLU A 48 -9.21 3.97 8.34
C GLU A 48 -9.85 5.29 8.75
N LYS A 49 -10.92 5.22 9.54
CA LYS A 49 -11.73 6.39 9.89
C LYS A 49 -10.88 7.47 10.56
N GLY A 50 -10.78 8.62 9.93
CA GLY A 50 -10.02 9.77 10.43
C GLY A 50 -8.53 9.75 10.08
N PHE A 51 -8.05 8.73 9.37
CA PHE A 51 -6.65 8.63 8.94
C PHE A 51 -6.51 8.42 7.43
N ILE A 52 -7.19 7.42 6.87
CA ILE A 52 -7.12 7.06 5.44
C ILE A 52 -8.53 6.97 4.86
N THR A 53 -8.76 7.64 3.73
CA THR A 53 -10.02 7.50 3.00
C THR A 53 -9.93 6.29 2.08
N PRO A 54 -10.95 5.40 2.04
CA PRO A 54 -10.98 4.29 1.10
C PRO A 54 -10.78 4.79 -0.33
N ASN A 55 -9.74 4.28 -1.00
CA ASN A 55 -9.41 4.61 -2.37
C ASN A 55 -8.93 3.36 -3.10
N LYS A 56 -9.83 2.80 -3.89
CA LYS A 56 -9.60 1.59 -4.67
C LYS A 56 -8.44 1.74 -5.67
N GLN A 57 -8.27 2.92 -6.24
CA GLN A 57 -7.21 3.17 -7.22
C GLN A 57 -5.82 3.14 -6.56
N LYS A 58 -5.67 3.80 -5.41
CA LYS A 58 -4.43 3.71 -4.61
C LYS A 58 -4.18 2.30 -4.11
N ALA A 59 -5.24 1.61 -3.67
CA ALA A 59 -5.09 0.24 -3.24
C ALA A 59 -4.52 -0.69 -4.32
N LEU A 60 -5.08 -0.62 -5.53
CA LEU A 60 -4.58 -1.40 -6.67
C LEU A 60 -3.12 -1.05 -7.00
N GLN A 61 -2.74 0.23 -6.91
CA GLN A 61 -1.34 0.66 -7.11
C GLN A 61 -0.39 -0.02 -6.10
N TRP A 62 -0.73 -0.02 -4.81
CA TRP A 62 0.10 -0.64 -3.76
C TRP A 62 0.09 -2.17 -3.80
N LEU A 63 -1.05 -2.79 -4.11
CA LEU A 63 -1.16 -4.24 -4.29
C LEU A 63 -0.37 -4.71 -5.51
N ASN A 64 -0.41 -3.96 -6.61
CA ASN A 64 0.40 -4.26 -7.79
C ASN A 64 1.89 -4.18 -7.46
N LEU A 65 2.32 -3.14 -6.73
CA LEU A 65 3.70 -3.02 -6.29
C LEU A 65 4.13 -4.22 -5.42
N SER A 66 3.29 -4.62 -4.48
CA SER A 66 3.49 -5.83 -3.66
C SER A 66 3.66 -7.09 -4.53
N CYS A 67 2.80 -7.25 -5.53
CA CYS A 67 2.87 -8.36 -6.48
C CYS A 67 4.19 -8.35 -7.28
N THR A 68 4.62 -7.18 -7.77
CA THR A 68 5.89 -7.05 -8.51
C THR A 68 7.12 -7.37 -7.66
N GLU A 69 7.04 -7.18 -6.34
CA GLU A 69 8.10 -7.53 -5.39
C GLU A 69 8.10 -9.03 -5.02
N GLY A 70 7.18 -9.82 -5.58
CA GLY A 70 7.10 -11.28 -5.39
C GLY A 70 6.25 -11.72 -4.21
N PHE A 71 5.31 -10.88 -3.75
CA PHE A 71 4.36 -11.25 -2.71
C PHE A 71 3.06 -11.80 -3.32
N ASP A 72 2.94 -13.13 -3.36
CA ASP A 72 1.80 -13.82 -3.99
C ASP A 72 0.44 -13.33 -3.49
N THR A 73 0.30 -13.11 -2.18
CA THR A 73 -0.96 -12.63 -1.59
C THR A 73 -1.32 -11.22 -2.06
N GLY A 74 -0.33 -10.41 -2.42
CA GLY A 74 -0.55 -9.10 -3.04
C GLY A 74 -1.13 -9.21 -4.44
N CYS A 75 -0.66 -10.18 -5.23
CA CYS A 75 -1.22 -10.49 -6.54
C CYS A 75 -2.67 -10.98 -6.42
N GLU A 76 -2.94 -11.91 -5.50
CA GLU A 76 -4.29 -12.47 -5.31
C GLU A 76 -5.32 -11.38 -4.94
N GLU A 77 -4.97 -10.48 -4.03
CA GLU A 77 -5.86 -9.36 -3.68
C GLU A 77 -5.95 -8.33 -4.81
N PHE A 78 -4.88 -8.08 -5.57
CA PHE A 78 -4.95 -7.21 -6.74
C PHE A 78 -5.96 -7.73 -7.77
N ASP A 79 -5.93 -9.03 -8.07
CA ASP A 79 -6.88 -9.67 -8.99
C ASP A 79 -8.32 -9.60 -8.46
N LYS A 80 -8.54 -9.86 -7.16
CA LYS A 80 -9.88 -9.75 -6.55
C LYS A 80 -10.43 -8.33 -6.64
N VAL A 81 -9.62 -7.35 -6.28
CA VAL A 81 -10.02 -5.95 -6.23
C VAL A 81 -10.22 -5.39 -7.64
N SER A 82 -9.40 -5.80 -8.60
CA SER A 82 -9.52 -5.37 -10.00
C SER A 82 -10.71 -6.01 -10.73
N ALA A 83 -11.20 -7.16 -10.23
CA ALA A 83 -12.38 -7.85 -10.75
C ALA A 83 -13.72 -7.28 -10.24
N GLU A 84 -13.72 -6.48 -9.16
CA GLU A 84 -14.89 -5.75 -8.64
C GLU A 84 -15.16 -4.42 -9.37
#